data_AF-G1KHU4-F1
#
_entry.id   AF-G1KHU4-F1
#
_cell.length_a   1.000
_cell.length_b   1.000
_cell.length_c   1.000
_cell.angle_alpha   90.00
_cell.angle_beta   90.00
_cell.angle_gamma   90.00
#
_symmetry.space_group_name_H-M   'P 1'
#
loop_
_entity.id
_entity.type
_entity.pdbx_description
1 polymer ?
#
loop_
_entity_poly.entity_id
_entity_poly.type
_entity_poly.pdbx_seq_one_letter_code
_entity_poly.pdbx_strand_id
1 'polypeptide(L)'
;MNFDGYKPSNPQSTTLSTIRMLARDEVSFTVEHQEIIPIMSFSGKYELQTHENFEPFMKAIGLSDELIEKGKDVKSISEIEQNGNKFKVTVTTGSKVLINEFTIGEEAELTTPTGEKMKAVVHMEGDNKMVAKLKDITSVTEINGDTIVNTLSVGDIHYKRISKRI
;
A
#
# COMPACT_ATOMS: atom_id res chain seq x y z
N MET A 1 3.19 -33.74 -31.57
CA MET A 1 3.79 -33.26 -30.31
C MET A 1 4.87 -32.28 -30.70
N ASN A 2 4.75 -31.02 -30.28
CA ASN A 2 5.86 -30.10 -30.01
C ASN A 2 5.25 -28.90 -29.29
N PHE A 3 5.72 -28.71 -28.06
CA PHE A 3 5.44 -27.59 -27.18
C PHE A 3 6.36 -26.41 -27.51
N ASP A 4 6.05 -25.29 -26.88
CA ASP A 4 6.88 -24.11 -26.61
C ASP A 4 6.79 -22.91 -27.56
N GLY A 5 6.47 -21.78 -26.94
CA GLY A 5 6.54 -20.47 -27.57
C GLY A 5 5.83 -19.34 -26.84
N TYR A 6 5.89 -19.29 -25.50
CA TYR A 6 5.48 -18.12 -24.73
C TYR A 6 6.43 -16.95 -25.07
N LYS A 7 5.88 -15.79 -25.43
CA LYS A 7 6.58 -14.50 -25.58
C LYS A 7 6.10 -13.59 -24.45
N PRO A 8 7.01 -12.87 -23.78
CA PRO A 8 7.06 -11.41 -23.99
C PRO A 8 8.52 -10.91 -23.97
N SER A 9 9.04 -10.23 -25.00
CA SER A 9 8.96 -8.78 -25.24
C SER A 9 9.08 -7.90 -23.99
N ASN A 10 10.32 -7.58 -23.61
CA ASN A 10 10.67 -6.21 -23.21
C ASN A 10 12.13 -5.92 -23.61
N PRO A 11 12.41 -5.01 -24.58
CA PRO A 11 13.78 -4.67 -24.95
C PRO A 11 14.34 -3.66 -23.94
N GLN A 12 15.24 -4.11 -23.05
CA GLN A 12 16.08 -3.18 -22.32
C GLN A 12 17.09 -2.56 -23.30
N SER A 13 16.91 -1.27 -23.58
CA SER A 13 17.81 -0.47 -24.39
C SER A 13 19.09 -0.18 -23.59
N THR A 14 20.12 -0.98 -23.78
CA THR A 14 21.45 -0.76 -23.16
C THR A 14 22.28 0.19 -24.01
N THR A 15 22.47 1.43 -23.57
CA THR A 15 23.53 2.30 -24.11
C THR A 15 24.81 2.10 -23.31
N LEU A 16 25.78 1.42 -23.92
CA LEU A 16 27.12 1.21 -23.37
C LEU A 16 27.96 2.47 -23.57
N SER A 17 28.45 3.06 -22.48
CA SER A 17 29.47 4.12 -22.53
C SER A 17 30.81 3.51 -22.14
N THR A 18 31.69 3.25 -23.11
CA THR A 18 33.05 2.74 -22.85
C THR A 18 33.98 3.88 -22.48
N ILE A 19 34.39 3.97 -21.21
CA ILE A 19 35.50 4.83 -20.78
C ILE A 19 36.79 4.03 -20.93
N ARG A 20 37.70 4.49 -21.79
CA ARG A 20 39.01 3.88 -22.04
C ARG A 20 40.07 4.59 -21.19
N MET A 21 40.57 3.94 -20.14
CA MET A 21 41.81 4.34 -19.45
C MET A 21 42.86 3.23 -19.62
N LEU A 22 44.07 3.64 -19.96
CA LEU A 22 45.20 2.77 -20.32
C LEU A 22 46.03 2.39 -19.08
N ALA A 23 46.27 1.08 -18.93
CA ALA A 23 47.31 0.38 -18.14
C ALA A 23 47.26 0.61 -16.61
N ARG A 24 47.31 -0.40 -15.74
CA ARG A 24 47.98 -1.70 -15.76
C ARG A 24 47.31 -2.52 -14.63
N ASP A 25 47.09 -3.82 -14.86
CA ASP A 25 46.69 -4.82 -13.86
C ASP A 25 45.42 -4.49 -13.04
N GLU A 26 44.24 -4.62 -13.67
CA GLU A 26 42.96 -4.61 -12.94
C GLU A 26 42.16 -5.87 -13.26
N VAL A 27 41.92 -6.66 -12.21
CA VAL A 27 40.83 -7.62 -12.17
C VAL A 27 39.55 -6.84 -12.45
N SER A 28 38.93 -7.09 -13.59
CA SER A 28 37.66 -6.49 -13.96
C SER A 28 36.56 -6.99 -13.02
N PHE A 29 36.25 -6.22 -11.98
CA PHE A 29 35.05 -6.40 -11.20
C PHE A 29 33.90 -5.68 -11.93
N THR A 30 33.02 -6.46 -12.55
CA THR A 30 31.76 -5.94 -13.08
C THR A 30 30.87 -5.63 -11.88
N VAL A 31 30.80 -4.36 -11.49
CA VAL A 31 29.77 -3.91 -10.55
C VAL A 31 28.48 -3.77 -11.35
N GLU A 32 27.59 -4.74 -11.25
CA GLU A 32 26.20 -4.53 -11.64
C GLU A 32 25.65 -3.41 -10.77
N HIS A 33 25.62 -2.18 -11.30
CA HIS A 33 24.75 -1.13 -10.79
C HIS A 33 23.33 -1.57 -11.11
N GLN A 34 22.79 -2.44 -10.26
CA GLN A 34 21.37 -2.59 -10.14
C GLN A 34 20.90 -1.22 -9.64
N GLU A 35 20.37 -0.39 -10.55
CA GLU A 35 19.57 0.76 -10.13
C GLU A 35 18.56 0.21 -9.14
N ILE A 36 18.77 0.54 -7.87
CA ILE A 36 17.77 0.31 -6.83
C ILE A 36 16.66 1.27 -7.22
N ILE A 37 15.76 0.82 -8.10
CA ILE A 37 14.44 1.44 -8.22
C ILE A 37 13.97 1.44 -6.77
N PRO A 38 13.77 2.61 -6.13
CA PRO A 38 13.26 2.62 -4.78
C PRO A 38 11.92 1.93 -4.87
N ILE A 39 11.87 0.67 -4.45
CA ILE A 39 10.62 -0.03 -4.22
C ILE A 39 9.95 0.88 -3.21
N MET A 40 8.92 1.63 -3.63
CA MET A 40 8.20 2.51 -2.74
C MET A 40 7.49 1.60 -1.74
N SER A 41 8.19 1.30 -0.65
CA SER A 41 7.66 0.46 0.39
C SER A 41 6.60 1.26 1.10
N PHE A 42 5.42 0.66 1.24
CA PHE A 42 4.40 1.20 2.10
C PHE A 42 4.84 1.19 3.56
N SER A 43 5.91 0.47 3.92
CA SER A 43 6.46 0.42 5.26
C SER A 43 6.72 1.81 5.82
N GLY A 44 6.17 2.10 6.99
CA GLY A 44 6.27 3.40 7.62
C GLY A 44 5.16 3.67 8.63
N LYS A 45 5.37 4.70 9.42
CA LYS A 45 4.37 5.23 10.34
C LYS A 45 3.79 6.50 9.73
N TYR A 46 2.47 6.58 9.63
CA TYR A 46 1.76 7.67 8.99
C TYR A 46 0.76 8.28 9.95
N GLU A 47 0.80 9.60 10.11
CA GLU A 47 -0.21 10.36 10.86
C GLU A 47 -1.26 10.89 9.89
N LEU A 48 -2.53 10.68 10.21
CA LEU A 48 -3.66 11.27 9.49
C LEU A 48 -3.53 12.80 9.48
N GLN A 49 -3.48 13.39 8.28
CA GLN A 49 -3.46 14.83 8.09
C GLN A 49 -4.86 15.36 7.85
N THR A 50 -5.57 14.77 6.90
CA THR A 50 -6.91 15.19 6.49
C THR A 50 -7.76 13.99 6.07
N HIS A 51 -9.07 14.17 6.13
CA HIS A 51 -10.04 13.21 5.63
C HIS A 51 -11.30 13.91 5.14
N GLU A 52 -12.02 13.27 4.22
CA GLU A 52 -13.19 13.79 3.53
C GLU A 52 -14.27 12.71 3.53
N ASN A 53 -15.53 13.09 3.79
CA ASN A 53 -16.68 12.16 3.88
C ASN A 53 -16.53 11.06 4.94
N PHE A 54 -15.86 11.34 6.05
CA PHE A 54 -15.70 10.40 7.17
C PHE A 54 -17.05 9.96 7.75
N GLU A 55 -17.88 10.92 8.20
CA GLU A 55 -19.17 10.62 8.83
C GLU A 55 -20.12 9.78 7.96
N PRO A 56 -20.44 10.17 6.70
CA PRO A 56 -21.37 9.40 5.88
C PRO A 56 -20.85 7.99 5.57
N PHE A 57 -19.54 7.84 5.36
CA PHE A 57 -18.94 6.53 5.15
C PHE A 57 -18.99 5.67 6.40
N MET A 58 -18.63 6.22 7.56
CA MET A 58 -18.66 5.48 8.83
C MET A 58 -20.08 5.02 9.16
N LYS A 59 -21.11 5.83 8.88
CA LYS A 59 -22.52 5.42 9.00
C LYS A 59 -22.88 4.29 8.02
N ALA A 60 -22.43 4.39 6.78
CA ALA A 60 -22.70 3.38 5.75
C ALA A 60 -22.09 2.02 6.08
N ILE A 61 -20.92 1.99 6.74
CA ILE A 61 -20.30 0.75 7.22
C ILE A 61 -20.77 0.32 8.62
N GLY A 62 -21.77 1.00 9.20
CA GLY A 62 -22.42 0.59 10.44
C GLY A 62 -21.75 1.05 11.75
N LEU A 63 -20.85 2.04 11.73
CA LEU A 63 -20.40 2.66 12.98
C LEU A 63 -21.55 3.46 13.63
N SER A 64 -21.64 3.37 14.96
CA SER A 64 -22.54 4.21 15.75
C SER A 64 -22.09 5.67 15.75
N ASP A 65 -23.04 6.61 15.84
CA ASP A 65 -22.76 8.06 15.89
C ASP A 65 -21.78 8.42 17.02
N GLU A 66 -21.83 7.72 18.15
CA GLU A 66 -20.90 7.91 19.27
C GLU A 66 -19.44 7.60 18.88
N LEU A 67 -19.21 6.53 18.11
CA LEU A 67 -17.86 6.18 17.63
C LEU A 67 -17.38 7.14 16.54
N ILE A 68 -18.29 7.64 15.72
CA ILE A 68 -18.01 8.63 14.69
C ILE A 68 -17.58 9.95 15.34
N GLU A 69 -18.33 10.43 16.32
CA GLU A 69 -17.97 11.64 17.08
C GLU A 69 -16.64 11.50 17.80
N LYS A 70 -16.37 10.33 18.39
CA LYS A 70 -15.07 10.06 19.03
C LYS A 70 -13.93 9.93 18.03
N GLY A 71 -14.21 9.54 16.79
CA GLY A 71 -13.19 9.29 15.77
C GLY A 71 -12.88 10.49 14.88
N LYS A 72 -13.81 11.44 14.72
CA LYS A 72 -13.67 12.55 13.76
C LYS A 72 -12.56 13.54 14.12
N ASP A 73 -12.38 13.80 15.42
CA ASP A 73 -11.37 14.76 15.93
C ASP A 73 -10.07 14.07 16.38
N VAL A 74 -10.00 12.74 16.32
CA VAL A 74 -8.85 11.98 16.82
C VAL A 74 -7.86 11.73 15.70
N LYS A 75 -6.62 12.19 15.91
CA LYS A 75 -5.48 11.81 15.06
C LYS A 75 -5.27 10.30 15.12
N SER A 76 -5.46 9.63 13.99
CA SER A 76 -5.10 8.23 13.85
C SER A 76 -3.68 8.10 13.30
N ILE A 77 -2.89 7.23 13.91
CA ILE A 77 -1.57 6.82 13.44
C ILE A 77 -1.72 5.44 12.79
N SER A 78 -1.24 5.29 11.57
CA SER A 78 -1.22 4.02 10.84
C SER A 78 0.23 3.60 10.62
N GLU A 79 0.63 2.49 11.20
CA GLU A 79 1.92 1.88 10.99
C GLU A 79 1.75 0.69 10.05
N ILE A 80 2.51 0.69 8.96
CA ILE A 80 2.51 -0.35 7.94
C ILE A 80 3.87 -1.03 8.01
N GLU A 81 3.87 -2.36 8.12
CA GLU A 81 5.06 -3.21 8.05
C GLU A 81 4.91 -4.10 6.82
N GLN A 82 5.76 -3.90 5.80
CA GLN A 82 5.78 -4.72 4.59
C GLN A 82 6.94 -5.71 4.64
N ASN A 83 6.63 -7.00 4.61
CA ASN A 83 7.57 -8.11 4.54
C ASN A 83 7.32 -8.89 3.23
N GLY A 84 7.93 -8.42 2.14
CA GLY A 84 7.66 -8.94 0.79
C GLY A 84 6.19 -8.75 0.41
N ASN A 85 5.45 -9.86 0.33
CA ASN A 85 4.01 -9.86 0.01
C ASN A 85 3.11 -9.82 1.26
N LYS A 86 3.67 -10.00 2.47
CA LYS A 86 2.91 -9.94 3.72
C LYS A 86 2.94 -8.52 4.27
N PHE A 87 1.76 -7.99 4.57
CA PHE A 87 1.58 -6.67 5.14
C PHE A 87 0.94 -6.79 6.52
N LYS A 88 1.40 -5.97 7.44
CA LYS A 88 0.79 -5.78 8.74
C LYS A 88 0.52 -4.30 8.94
N VAL A 89 -0.74 -3.96 9.17
CA VAL A 89 -1.22 -2.59 9.34
C VAL A 89 -1.75 -2.45 10.75
N THR A 90 -1.07 -1.62 11.54
CA THR A 90 -1.46 -1.25 12.89
C THR A 90 -2.03 0.16 12.88
N VAL A 91 -3.32 0.31 13.14
CA VAL A 91 -4.01 1.59 13.23
C VAL A 91 -4.30 1.92 14.69
N THR A 92 -3.69 2.98 15.18
CA THR A 92 -3.88 3.51 16.53
C THR A 92 -4.73 4.78 16.44
N THR A 93 -5.93 4.75 17.03
CA THR A 93 -6.84 5.91 17.09
C THR A 93 -7.16 6.20 18.55
N GLY A 94 -6.49 7.21 19.12
CA GLY A 94 -6.59 7.51 20.55
C GLY A 94 -6.09 6.32 21.39
N SER A 95 -6.97 5.75 22.21
CA SER A 95 -6.66 4.57 23.04
C SER A 95 -6.94 3.22 22.36
N LYS A 96 -7.54 3.22 21.15
CA LYS A 96 -7.84 1.98 20.42
C LYS A 96 -6.70 1.63 19.46
N VAL A 97 -6.28 0.37 19.48
CA VAL A 97 -5.28 -0.18 18.55
C VAL A 97 -5.94 -1.32 17.77
N LEU A 98 -5.89 -1.23 16.45
CA LEU A 98 -6.40 -2.22 15.52
C LEU A 98 -5.23 -2.77 14.70
N ILE A 99 -5.07 -4.09 14.65
CA ILE A 99 -3.99 -4.74 13.89
C ILE A 99 -4.64 -5.64 12.83
N ASN A 100 -4.23 -5.45 11.58
CA ASN A 100 -4.67 -6.23 10.44
C ASN A 100 -3.47 -6.80 9.70
N GLU A 101 -3.48 -8.10 9.44
CA GLU A 101 -2.44 -8.78 8.66
C GLU A 101 -3.05 -9.38 7.40
N PHE A 102 -2.40 -9.16 6.26
CA PHE A 102 -2.84 -9.71 4.98
C PHE A 102 -1.66 -10.01 4.05
N THR A 103 -1.88 -10.91 3.10
CA THR A 103 -0.91 -11.22 2.04
C THR A 103 -1.47 -10.74 0.70
N ILE A 104 -0.64 -10.09 -0.11
CA ILE A 104 -1.03 -9.66 -1.45
C ILE A 104 -1.37 -10.89 -2.31
N GLY A 105 -2.56 -10.86 -2.94
CA GLY A 105 -3.08 -11.92 -3.79
C GLY A 105 -3.79 -13.04 -3.06
N GLU A 106 -3.85 -13.03 -1.72
CA GLU A 106 -4.55 -14.03 -0.92
C GLU A 106 -5.76 -13.44 -0.20
N GLU A 107 -6.75 -14.28 0.10
CA GLU A 107 -7.88 -13.90 0.93
C GLU A 107 -7.42 -13.78 2.39
N ALA A 108 -7.61 -12.61 2.98
CA ALA A 108 -7.30 -12.32 4.38
C ALA A 108 -8.55 -11.87 5.13
N GLU A 109 -8.62 -12.21 6.41
CA GLU A 109 -9.66 -11.72 7.31
C GLU A 109 -9.23 -10.38 7.93
N LEU A 110 -9.83 -9.29 7.44
CA LEU A 110 -9.59 -7.94 7.95
C LEU A 110 -10.65 -7.59 9.00
N THR A 111 -10.21 -7.09 10.14
CA THR A 111 -11.08 -6.52 11.16
C THR A 111 -11.28 -5.04 10.89
N THR A 112 -12.53 -4.63 10.74
CA THR A 112 -12.95 -3.25 10.55
C THR A 112 -13.00 -2.50 11.90
N PRO A 113 -13.06 -1.16 11.90
CA PRO A 113 -13.20 -0.38 13.14
C PRO A 113 -14.50 -0.66 13.91
N THR A 114 -15.53 -1.25 13.29
CA THR A 114 -16.76 -1.71 13.97
C THR A 114 -16.52 -2.97 14.81
N GLY A 115 -15.38 -3.65 14.62
CA GLY A 115 -15.11 -4.96 15.18
C GLY A 115 -15.59 -6.11 14.29
N GLU A 116 -16.23 -5.81 13.15
CA GLU A 116 -16.63 -6.81 12.19
C GLU A 116 -15.44 -7.33 11.39
N LYS A 117 -15.42 -8.63 11.18
CA LYS A 117 -14.41 -9.30 10.38
C LYS A 117 -14.93 -9.53 8.97
N MET A 118 -14.18 -9.07 7.99
CA MET A 118 -14.52 -9.18 6.58
C MET A 118 -13.38 -9.82 5.81
N LYS A 119 -13.72 -10.72 4.90
CA LYS A 119 -12.77 -11.28 3.94
C LYS A 119 -12.46 -10.23 2.87
N ALA A 120 -11.18 -10.02 2.62
CA ALA A 120 -10.69 -9.07 1.64
C ALA A 120 -9.55 -9.71 0.86
N VAL A 121 -9.48 -9.41 -0.43
CA VAL A 121 -8.31 -9.73 -1.25
C VAL A 121 -7.63 -8.43 -1.63
N VAL A 122 -6.34 -8.34 -1.34
CA VAL A 122 -5.54 -7.15 -1.60
C VAL A 122 -4.62 -7.42 -2.78
N HIS A 123 -4.66 -6.54 -3.78
CA HIS A 123 -3.83 -6.61 -4.97
C HIS A 123 -2.95 -5.37 -5.08
N MET A 124 -1.77 -5.53 -5.65
CA MET A 124 -0.92 -4.40 -6.01
C MET A 124 -1.18 -4.03 -7.47
N GLU A 125 -1.40 -2.75 -7.74
CA GLU A 125 -1.47 -2.17 -9.08
C GLU A 125 -0.22 -1.29 -9.30
N GLY A 126 0.72 -1.78 -10.10
CA GLY A 126 2.01 -1.11 -10.29
C GLY A 126 2.86 -1.08 -9.01
N ASP A 127 3.69 -0.05 -8.87
CA ASP A 127 4.71 0.00 -7.81
C ASP A 127 4.28 0.84 -6.59
N ASN A 128 3.17 1.58 -6.69
CA ASN A 128 2.79 2.58 -5.68
C ASN A 128 1.30 2.57 -5.32
N LYS A 129 0.51 1.62 -5.82
CA LYS A 129 -0.93 1.56 -5.56
C LYS A 129 -1.36 0.16 -5.16
N MET A 130 -2.19 0.09 -4.14
CA MET A 130 -2.76 -1.12 -3.58
C MET A 130 -4.28 -1.02 -3.66
N VAL A 131 -4.95 -2.06 -4.14
CA VAL A 131 -6.41 -2.14 -4.24
C VAL A 131 -6.88 -3.34 -3.46
N ALA A 132 -7.63 -3.09 -2.38
CA ALA A 132 -8.32 -4.11 -1.61
C ALA A 132 -9.80 -4.12 -1.98
N LYS A 133 -10.29 -5.28 -2.42
CA LYS A 133 -11.71 -5.50 -2.66
C LYS A 133 -12.29 -6.28 -1.50
N LEU A 134 -13.19 -5.65 -0.77
CA LEU A 134 -14.07 -6.27 0.20
C LEU A 134 -15.45 -6.40 -0.45
N LYS A 135 -16.34 -7.17 0.19
CA LYS A 135 -17.68 -7.50 -0.32
C LYS A 135 -18.40 -6.32 -0.98
N ASP A 136 -18.59 -5.22 -0.25
CA ASP A 136 -19.29 -4.02 -0.73
C ASP A 136 -18.39 -2.77 -0.70
N ILE A 137 -17.12 -2.92 -0.30
CA ILE A 137 -16.18 -1.81 -0.10
C ILE A 137 -14.97 -2.00 -0.99
N THR A 138 -14.65 -1.00 -1.80
CA THR A 138 -13.38 -0.94 -2.53
C THR A 138 -12.46 0.04 -1.82
N SER A 139 -11.29 -0.42 -1.40
CA SER A 139 -10.26 0.40 -0.79
C SER A 139 -9.07 0.52 -1.74
N VAL A 140 -8.65 1.75 -2.02
CA VAL A 140 -7.51 2.07 -2.88
C VAL A 140 -6.51 2.86 -2.04
N THR A 141 -5.27 2.39 -1.96
CA THR A 141 -4.20 3.01 -1.19
C THR A 141 -3.06 3.34 -2.12
N GLU A 142 -2.74 4.62 -2.27
CA GLU A 142 -1.68 5.12 -3.14
C GLU A 142 -0.59 5.78 -2.29
N ILE A 143 0.66 5.36 -2.47
CA ILE A 143 1.82 5.99 -1.84
C ILE A 143 2.50 6.94 -2.82
N ASN A 144 2.80 8.14 -2.34
CA ASN A 144 3.48 9.20 -3.07
C ASN A 144 4.58 9.78 -2.17
N GLY A 145 5.75 9.12 -2.20
CA GLY A 145 6.87 9.43 -1.31
C GLY A 145 6.47 9.25 0.15
N ASP A 146 6.35 10.37 0.87
CA ASP A 146 5.99 10.40 2.29
C ASP A 146 4.50 10.52 2.56
N THR A 147 3.65 10.54 1.52
CA THR A 147 2.20 10.69 1.68
C THR A 147 1.47 9.44 1.21
N ILE A 148 0.54 8.94 2.01
CA ILE A 148 -0.41 7.92 1.62
C ILE A 148 -1.79 8.54 1.45
N VAL A 149 -2.39 8.31 0.30
CA VAL A 149 -3.79 8.62 0.02
C VAL A 149 -4.56 7.32 0.03
N ASN A 150 -5.52 7.19 0.93
CA ASN A 150 -6.39 6.03 1.00
C ASN A 150 -7.84 6.46 0.71
N THR A 151 -8.45 5.80 -0.27
CA THR A 151 -9.79 6.10 -0.77
C THR A 151 -10.64 4.85 -0.64
N LEU A 152 -11.68 4.90 0.18
CA LEU A 152 -12.65 3.82 0.34
C LEU A 152 -13.97 4.22 -0.30
N SER A 153 -14.58 3.29 -1.03
CA SER A 153 -15.84 3.52 -1.72
C SER A 153 -16.83 2.43 -1.35
N VAL A 154 -18.05 2.83 -0.96
CA VAL A 154 -19.18 1.94 -0.67
C VAL A 154 -20.43 2.52 -1.33
N GLY A 155 -20.97 1.81 -2.34
CA GLY A 155 -22.01 2.37 -3.21
C GLY A 155 -21.58 3.70 -3.83
N ASP A 156 -22.38 4.76 -3.59
CA ASP A 156 -22.12 6.13 -4.07
C ASP A 156 -21.28 6.98 -3.10
N ILE A 157 -20.87 6.42 -1.95
CA ILE A 157 -20.13 7.15 -0.91
C ILE A 157 -18.64 6.90 -1.09
N HIS A 158 -17.88 7.99 -1.23
CA HIS A 158 -16.42 7.98 -1.34
C HIS A 158 -15.79 8.67 -0.14
N TYR A 159 -15.12 7.88 0.71
CA TYR A 159 -14.30 8.35 1.82
C TYR A 159 -12.85 8.47 1.36
N LYS A 160 -12.23 9.62 1.59
CA LYS A 160 -10.82 9.83 1.28
C LYS A 160 -10.08 10.28 2.51
N ARG A 161 -8.89 9.74 2.73
CA ARG A 161 -7.99 10.13 3.81
C ARG A 161 -6.58 10.30 3.28
N ILE A 162 -5.90 11.32 3.79
CA ILE A 162 -4.52 11.65 3.45
C ILE A 162 -3.72 11.57 4.73
N SER A 163 -2.72 10.70 4.75
CA SER A 163 -1.81 10.52 5.87
C SER A 163 -0.38 10.82 5.44
N LYS A 164 0.42 11.43 6.30
CA LYS A 164 1.83 11.76 6.05
C LYS A 164 2.73 10.96 6.97
N ARG A 165 3.85 10.48 6.43
CA ARG A 165 4.89 9.76 7.17
C ARG A 165 5.44 10.65 8.29
N ILE A 166 5.63 10.07 9.47
CA ILE A 166 6.20 10.70 10.67
C ILE A 166 7.43 9.96 11.16
#